data_AF-A0A6L7CA10-F1
#
_entry.id   AF-A0A6L7CA10-F1
#
_cell.length_a   1.000
_cell.length_b   1.000
_cell.length_c   1.000
_cell.angle_alpha   90.00
_cell.angle_beta   90.00
_cell.angle_gamma   90.00
#
_symmetry.space_group_name_H-M   'P 1'
#
loop_
_entity.id
_entity.type
_entity.pdbx_description
1 polymer ?
#
loop_
_entity_poly.entity_id
_entity_poly.type
_entity_poly.pdbx_seq_one_letter_code
_entity_poly.pdbx_strand_id
1 'polypeptide(L)'
;MTFNIDFDERAFKEWKKLDKTIRDQFKKKLRKLQHNPYTSATRLHGDLAGCFKIKLRASGFRLIYKVIDEEIVIWVIAVGKRERSNVYNIASERMR
;
A
#
# COMPACT_ATOMS: atom_id res chain seq x y z
N MET A 1 -14.23 -12.37 -7.41
CA MET A 1 -12.78 -12.65 -7.37
C MET A 1 -12.20 -12.03 -6.11
N THR A 2 -11.27 -12.71 -5.44
CA THR A 2 -10.67 -12.24 -4.18
C THR A 2 -9.17 -12.19 -4.35
N PHE A 3 -8.58 -11.00 -4.24
CA PHE A 3 -7.15 -10.80 -4.34
C PHE A 3 -6.45 -11.22 -3.05
N ASN A 4 -5.35 -11.96 -3.20
CA ASN A 4 -4.41 -12.22 -2.12
C ASN A 4 -3.66 -10.93 -1.77
N ILE A 5 -3.14 -10.84 -0.56
CA ILE A 5 -2.33 -9.70 -0.13
C ILE A 5 -0.92 -10.21 0.11
N ASP A 6 0.03 -9.64 -0.61
CA ASP A 6 1.44 -9.94 -0.43
C ASP A 6 2.26 -8.65 -0.27
N PHE A 7 3.50 -8.77 0.15
CA PHE A 7 4.38 -7.66 0.46
C PHE A 7 5.71 -7.79 -0.26
N ASP A 8 6.23 -6.66 -0.76
CA ASP A 8 7.66 -6.53 -0.97
C ASP A 8 8.39 -6.80 0.36
N GLU A 9 9.50 -7.53 0.33
CA GLU A 9 10.22 -7.93 1.55
C GLU A 9 10.59 -6.72 2.43
N ARG A 10 10.94 -5.59 1.80
CA ARG A 10 11.28 -4.33 2.48
C ARG A 10 10.03 -3.71 3.10
N ALA A 11 8.90 -3.74 2.38
CA ALA A 11 7.61 -3.30 2.90
C ALA A 11 7.12 -4.16 4.06
N PHE A 12 7.41 -5.46 4.06
CA PHE A 12 7.07 -6.35 5.17
C PHE A 12 7.88 -6.02 6.42
N LYS A 13 9.16 -5.65 6.27
CA LYS A 13 10.00 -5.15 7.38
C LYS A 13 9.44 -3.84 7.94
N GLU A 14 9.04 -2.90 7.08
CA GLU A 14 8.37 -1.65 7.50
C GLU A 14 7.06 -1.94 8.24
N TRP A 15 6.24 -2.83 7.69
CA TRP A 15 4.98 -3.26 8.28
C TRP A 15 5.16 -3.82 9.69
N LYS A 16 6.17 -4.67 9.90
CA LYS A 16 6.48 -5.24 11.21
C LYS A 16 6.86 -4.19 12.26
N LYS A 17 7.45 -3.06 11.84
CA LYS A 17 7.82 -1.94 12.72
C LYS A 17 6.63 -1.06 13.13
N LEU A 18 5.47 -1.23 12.51
CA LEU A 18 4.27 -0.46 12.85
C LEU A 18 3.65 -0.94 14.15
N ASP A 19 3.16 0.02 14.94
CA ASP A 19 2.35 -0.28 16.12
C ASP A 19 1.13 -1.12 15.75
N LYS A 20 0.70 -1.97 16.69
CA LYS A 20 -0.42 -2.89 16.49
C LYS A 20 -1.68 -2.18 15.98
N THR A 21 -2.01 -1.02 16.55
CA THR A 21 -3.17 -0.21 16.16
C THR A 21 -3.10 0.23 14.70
N ILE A 22 -1.93 0.65 14.21
CA ILE A 22 -1.73 1.09 12.83
C ILE A 22 -1.84 -0.10 11.87
N ARG A 23 -1.22 -1.25 12.23
CA ARG A 23 -1.35 -2.49 11.45
C ARG A 23 -2.81 -2.92 11.34
N ASP A 24 -3.55 -2.92 12.43
CA ASP A 24 -4.95 -3.36 12.44
C ASP A 24 -5.86 -2.44 11.60
N GLN A 25 -5.62 -1.12 11.64
CA GLN A 25 -6.31 -0.17 10.76
C GLN A 25 -6.03 -0.43 9.28
N PHE A 26 -4.78 -0.67 8.90
CA PHE A 26 -4.44 -1.02 7.52
C PHE A 26 -5.00 -2.38 7.10
N LYS A 27 -4.92 -3.41 7.96
CA LYS A 27 -5.52 -4.73 7.69
C LYS A 27 -6.99 -4.63 7.36
N LYS A 28 -7.76 -3.83 8.12
CA LYS A 28 -9.18 -3.60 7.87
C LYS A 28 -9.43 -2.98 6.49
N LYS A 29 -8.55 -2.08 6.03
CA LYS A 29 -8.67 -1.46 4.70
C LYS A 29 -8.24 -2.42 3.58
N LEU A 30 -7.14 -3.14 3.76
CA LEU A 30 -6.66 -4.13 2.79
C LEU A 30 -7.68 -5.26 2.57
N ARG A 31 -8.28 -5.79 3.63
CA ARG A 31 -9.36 -6.80 3.53
C ARG A 31 -10.54 -6.33 2.68
N LYS A 32 -10.93 -5.05 2.80
CA LYS A 32 -12.00 -4.48 1.97
C LYS A 32 -11.62 -4.38 0.49
N LEU A 33 -10.33 -4.18 0.19
CA LEU A 33 -9.83 -4.07 -1.18
C LEU A 33 -9.70 -5.43 -1.86
N GLN A 34 -9.70 -6.55 -1.13
CA GLN A 34 -9.55 -7.88 -1.73
C GLN A 34 -10.65 -8.20 -2.76
N HIS A 35 -11.83 -7.58 -2.69
CA HIS A 35 -12.88 -7.80 -3.69
C HIS A 35 -12.83 -6.80 -4.85
N ASN A 36 -12.33 -5.60 -4.61
CA ASN A 36 -12.16 -4.57 -5.63
C ASN A 36 -10.99 -3.65 -5.26
N PRO A 37 -9.76 -3.95 -5.72
CA PRO A 37 -8.59 -3.16 -5.37
C PRO A 37 -8.46 -1.88 -6.21
N TYR A 38 -9.28 -1.73 -7.25
CA TYR A 38 -9.26 -0.61 -8.19
C TYR A 38 -10.18 0.51 -7.73
N THR A 39 -9.64 1.44 -6.94
CA THR A 39 -10.35 2.66 -6.57
C THR A 39 -9.73 3.86 -7.31
N SER A 40 -10.49 4.50 -8.19
CA SER A 40 -10.01 5.64 -9.00
C SER A 40 -9.45 6.77 -8.15
N ALA A 41 -10.11 7.12 -7.04
CA ALA A 41 -9.68 8.18 -6.12
C ALA A 41 -8.34 7.90 -5.40
N THR A 42 -7.86 6.65 -5.40
CA THR A 42 -6.61 6.27 -4.74
C THR A 42 -5.46 6.04 -5.72
N ARG A 43 -5.73 6.03 -7.03
CA ARG A 43 -4.73 5.84 -8.08
C ARG A 43 -3.62 6.90 -7.99
N LEU A 44 -2.40 6.46 -8.30
CA LEU A 44 -1.21 7.29 -8.39
C LEU A 44 -0.86 7.55 -9.87
N HIS A 45 -0.02 8.55 -10.08
CA HIS A 45 0.39 9.06 -11.40
C HIS A 45 1.91 9.25 -11.43
N GLY A 46 2.47 9.56 -12.60
CA GLY A 46 3.91 9.71 -12.82
C GLY A 46 4.66 8.38 -12.63
N ASP A 47 5.81 8.41 -11.96
CA ASP A 47 6.65 7.24 -11.66
C ASP A 47 5.91 6.12 -10.89
N LEU A 48 4.75 6.41 -10.31
CA LEU A 48 3.89 5.44 -9.61
C LEU A 48 2.58 5.15 -10.37
N ALA A 49 2.55 5.37 -11.68
CA ALA A 49 1.43 4.96 -12.51
C ALA A 49 1.13 3.46 -12.33
N GLY A 50 -0.16 3.11 -12.21
CA GLY A 50 -0.60 1.75 -11.90
C GLY A 50 -0.55 1.37 -10.41
N CYS A 51 0.02 2.22 -9.55
CA CYS A 51 -0.05 2.04 -8.10
C CYS A 51 -1.24 2.80 -7.48
N PHE A 52 -1.55 2.44 -6.24
CA PHE A 52 -2.65 2.99 -5.46
C PHE A 52 -2.20 3.28 -4.03
N LYS A 53 -2.93 4.16 -3.33
CA LYS A 53 -2.60 4.56 -1.96
C LYS A 53 -3.74 4.32 -0.96
N ILE A 54 -3.38 3.83 0.22
CA ILE A 54 -4.25 3.87 1.41
C ILE A 54 -3.75 4.97 2.34
N LYS A 55 -4.67 5.79 2.87
CA LYS A 55 -4.37 6.86 3.83
C LYS A 55 -5.02 6.55 5.18
N LEU A 56 -4.25 6.61 6.26
CA LEU A 56 -4.73 6.72 7.63
C LEU A 56 -4.52 8.17 8.07
N ARG A 57 -5.48 9.05 7.78
CA ARG A 57 -5.32 10.51 7.96
C ARG A 57 -5.08 10.89 9.42
N ALA A 58 -5.90 10.39 10.34
CA ALA A 58 -5.81 10.70 11.76
C ALA A 58 -4.47 10.26 12.38
N SER A 59 -3.95 9.11 11.94
CA SER A 59 -2.67 8.58 12.44
C SER A 59 -1.46 9.05 11.65
N GLY A 60 -1.65 9.75 10.52
CA GLY A 60 -0.55 10.24 9.70
C GLY A 60 0.24 9.14 8.96
N PHE A 61 -0.39 8.05 8.52
CA PHE A 61 0.27 6.97 7.78
C PHE A 61 -0.24 6.79 6.35
N ARG A 62 0.61 6.23 5.49
CA ARG A 62 0.29 5.84 4.11
C ARG A 62 0.84 4.45 3.80
N LEU A 63 0.12 3.74 2.93
CA LEU A 63 0.53 2.47 2.36
C LEU A 63 0.34 2.55 0.85
N ILE A 64 1.33 2.11 0.08
CA ILE A 64 1.31 2.07 -1.38
C ILE A 64 1.25 0.61 -1.81
N TYR A 65 0.37 0.30 -2.75
CA TYR A 65 0.24 -1.04 -3.32
C TYR A 65 0.07 -0.97 -4.83
N LYS A 66 0.42 -2.06 -5.50
CA LYS A 66 0.10 -2.34 -6.90
C LYS A 66 -0.81 -3.55 -6.95
N VAL A 67 -1.64 -3.61 -7.98
CA VAL A 67 -2.43 -4.81 -8.27
C VAL A 67 -1.73 -5.56 -9.39
N ILE A 68 -1.50 -6.86 -9.19
CA ILE A 68 -0.95 -7.77 -10.18
C ILE A 68 -2.11 -8.67 -10.59
N ASP A 69 -2.72 -8.38 -11.73
CA ASP A 69 -3.94 -9.07 -12.19
C ASP A 69 -3.64 -10.53 -12.54
N GLU A 70 -2.47 -10.78 -13.11
CA GLU A 70 -2.03 -12.11 -13.55
C GLU A 70 -1.92 -13.10 -12.38
N GLU A 71 -1.55 -12.60 -11.20
CA GLU A 71 -1.37 -13.38 -9.98
C GLU A 71 -2.55 -13.23 -9.01
N ILE A 72 -3.49 -12.33 -9.30
CA ILE A 72 -4.60 -11.95 -8.40
C ILE A 72 -4.06 -11.49 -7.03
N VAL A 73 -3.07 -10.61 -7.04
CA VAL A 73 -2.37 -10.12 -5.83
C VAL A 73 -2.48 -8.60 -5.67
N ILE A 74 -2.79 -8.15 -4.45
CA ILE A 74 -2.51 -6.80 -3.94
C ILE A 74 -1.10 -6.83 -3.36
N TRP A 75 -0.14 -6.29 -4.09
CA TRP A 75 1.26 -6.28 -3.70
C TRP A 75 1.62 -4.96 -3.01
N VAL A 76 1.92 -5.01 -1.71
CA VAL A 76 2.26 -3.86 -0.89
C VAL A 76 3.73 -3.48 -1.11
N ILE A 77 3.96 -2.29 -1.65
CA ILE A 77 5.29 -1.82 -2.07
C ILE A 77 5.98 -1.02 -0.98
N ALA A 78 5.24 -0.21 -0.21
CA ALA A 78 5.81 0.62 0.85
C ALA A 78 4.75 0.99 1.91
N VAL A 79 5.17 1.11 3.16
CA VAL A 79 4.31 1.61 4.25
C VAL A 79 5.09 2.48 5.22
N GLY A 80 4.50 3.60 5.64
CA GLY A 80 5.18 4.48 6.58
C GLY A 80 4.42 5.74 6.96
N LYS A 81 5.06 6.55 7.81
CA LYS A 81 4.54 7.85 8.25
C LYS A 81 4.50 8.85 7.09
N ARG A 82 3.62 9.83 7.22
CA ARG A 82 3.46 10.94 6.28
C ARG A 82 4.54 12.00 6.54
N GLU A 83 5.77 11.68 6.18
CA GLU A 83 6.91 12.59 6.35
C GLU A 83 7.47 12.95 4.98
N ARG A 84 7.37 14.24 4.59
CA ARG A 84 7.95 14.82 3.36
C ARG A 84 7.83 13.96 2.09
N SER A 85 6.70 13.28 1.90
CA SER A 85 6.45 12.37 0.78
C SER A 85 7.37 11.14 0.69
N ASN A 86 8.14 10.82 1.74
CA ASN A 86 9.12 9.73 1.78
C ASN A 86 8.55 8.39 1.30
N VAL A 87 7.34 8.02 1.75
CA VAL A 87 6.68 6.77 1.33
C VAL A 87 6.45 6.71 -0.18
N TYR A 88 6.21 7.84 -0.85
CA TYR A 88 6.08 7.87 -2.31
C TYR A 88 7.43 7.73 -2.99
N ASN A 89 8.48 8.40 -2.49
CA ASN A 89 9.83 8.30 -3.05
C ASN A 89 10.35 6.87 -2.95
N ILE A 90 10.22 6.26 -1.77
CA ILE A 90 10.57 4.85 -1.54
C ILE A 90 9.79 3.94 -2.49
N ALA A 91 8.47 4.13 -2.61
CA ALA A 91 7.68 3.32 -3.53
C ALA A 91 8.13 3.50 -4.98
N SER A 92 8.45 4.73 -5.40
CA SER A 92 8.90 5.04 -6.75
C SER A 92 10.25 4.39 -7.05
N GLU A 93 11.20 4.42 -6.12
CA GLU A 93 12.49 3.73 -6.25
C GLU A 93 12.34 2.21 -6.39
N ARG A 94 11.35 1.61 -5.71
CA ARG A 94 11.07 0.17 -5.78
C ARG A 94 10.33 -0.25 -7.05
N MET A 95 9.72 0.69 -7.75
CA MET A 95 8.97 0.48 -8.98
C MET A 95 9.80 0.75 -10.25
N ARG A 96 11.03 1.25 -10.09
CA ARG A 96 12.05 1.33 -11.15
C ARG A 96 12.72 -0.02 -11.31
#